data_AF-A0A8X6Q2X3-F1
#
_entry.id   AF-A0A8X6Q2X3-F1
#
_cell.length_a   1.000
_cell.length_b   1.000
_cell.length_c   1.000
_cell.angle_alpha   90.00
_cell.angle_beta   90.00
_cell.angle_gamma   90.00
#
_symmetry.space_group_name_H-M   'P 1'
#
loop_
_entity.id
_entity.type
_entity.pdbx_description
1 polymer ?
#
loop_
_entity_poly.entity_id
_entity_poly.type
_entity_poly.pdbx_seq_one_letter_code
_entity_poly.pdbx_strand_id
1 'polypeptide(L)'
;MAIWNAFILREKKLPNIDNYDFRMNLVERILEKFHVTTPRSAKRQKLQSDCPLRLTGRHFPDLVPSKKNASRKCIVGSKAKVRRETRYQCNECDVGLCVQPCFRKYHTADNL
;
A
#
# COMPACT_ATOMS: atom_id res chain seq x y z
N MET A 1 20.83 7.90 -21.57
CA MET A 1 20.95 7.48 -22.99
C MET A 1 19.60 7.36 -23.69
N ALA A 2 18.63 6.56 -23.20
CA ALA A 2 17.35 6.34 -23.90
C ALA A 2 16.54 7.62 -24.23
N ILE A 3 16.47 8.59 -23.31
CA ILE A 3 15.71 9.85 -23.50
C ILE A 3 16.33 10.70 -24.62
N TRP A 4 17.65 10.77 -24.69
CA TRP A 4 18.36 11.53 -25.72
C TRP A 4 18.17 10.90 -27.10
N ASN A 5 18.25 9.57 -27.19
CA ASN A 5 17.99 8.86 -28.44
C ASN A 5 16.54 9.07 -28.92
N ALA A 6 15.57 9.06 -28.00
CA ALA A 6 14.17 9.35 -28.30
C ALA A 6 13.96 10.80 -28.79
N PHE A 7 14.70 11.77 -28.22
CA PHE A 7 14.69 13.16 -28.67
C PHE A 7 15.21 13.29 -30.12
N ILE A 8 16.37 12.71 -30.43
CA ILE A 8 16.94 12.72 -31.78
C ILE A 8 15.98 12.09 -32.79
N LEU A 9 15.31 10.99 -32.43
CA LEU A 9 14.33 10.33 -33.31
C LEU A 9 13.09 11.21 -33.55
N ARG A 10 12.65 11.98 -32.56
CA ARG A 10 11.53 12.93 -32.69
C ARG A 10 11.91 14.09 -33.60
N GLU A 11 13.07 14.70 -33.36
CA GLU A 11 13.57 15.86 -34.09
C GLU A 11 13.67 15.59 -35.61
N LYS A 12 14.06 14.36 -35.98
CA LYS A 12 14.08 13.91 -37.38
C LYS A 12 12.71 13.86 -38.05
N LYS A 13 11.61 13.72 -37.29
CA LYS A 13 10.25 13.64 -37.82
C LYS A 13 9.46 14.93 -37.66
N LEU A 14 9.76 15.73 -36.63
CA LEU A 14 9.07 16.95 -36.25
C LEU A 14 10.11 17.95 -35.71
N PRO A 15 10.48 18.99 -36.47
CA PRO A 15 11.36 20.05 -35.98
C PRO A 15 10.63 20.98 -35.00
N ASN A 16 11.39 21.79 -34.24
CA ASN A 16 10.94 22.92 -33.42
C ASN A 16 10.44 22.63 -32.01
N ILE A 17 11.03 21.66 -31.29
CA ILE A 17 10.74 21.52 -29.84
C ILE A 17 12.05 21.42 -29.09
N ASP A 18 12.20 22.29 -28.09
CA ASP A 18 13.38 22.29 -27.24
C ASP A 18 13.48 20.98 -26.43
N ASN A 19 14.71 20.60 -26.07
CA ASN A 19 14.95 19.39 -25.32
C ASN A 19 14.25 19.43 -23.94
N TYR A 20 14.20 20.61 -23.33
CA TYR A 20 13.48 20.81 -22.08
C TYR A 20 11.99 20.50 -22.25
N ASP A 21 11.35 21.11 -23.24
CA ASP A 21 9.93 20.92 -23.52
C ASP A 21 9.61 19.46 -23.90
N PHE A 22 10.50 18.80 -24.64
CA PHE A 22 10.37 17.37 -24.92
C PHE A 22 10.36 16.54 -23.63
N ARG A 23 11.29 16.82 -22.71
CA ARG A 23 11.38 16.09 -21.44
C ARG A 23 10.18 16.35 -20.55
N MET A 24 9.70 17.59 -20.47
CA MET A 24 8.52 17.94 -19.69
C MET A 24 7.27 17.23 -20.22
N ASN A 25 7.02 17.31 -21.53
CA ASN A 25 5.92 16.60 -22.18
C ASN A 25 6.02 15.07 -22.00
N LEU A 26 7.24 14.52 -22.02
CA LEU A 26 7.45 13.09 -21.79
C LEU A 26 7.07 12.68 -20.37
N VAL A 27 7.46 13.48 -19.37
CA VAL A 27 7.12 13.24 -17.96
C VAL A 27 5.60 13.34 -17.76
N GLU A 28 4.97 14.39 -18.28
CA GLU A 28 3.51 14.56 -18.20
C GLU A 28 2.78 13.37 -18.79
N ARG A 29 3.15 12.91 -19.99
CA ARG A 29 2.53 11.74 -20.63
C ARG A 29 2.76 10.43 -19.87
N ILE A 30 3.92 10.24 -19.26
CA ILE A 30 4.20 9.09 -18.40
C ILE A 30 3.29 9.15 -17.17
N LEU A 31 3.15 10.32 -16.57
CA LEU A 31 2.27 10.50 -15.42
C LEU A 31 0.80 10.30 -15.83
N GLU A 32 0.30 10.91 -16.89
CA GLU A 32 -1.08 10.66 -17.36
C GLU A 32 -1.34 9.17 -17.61
N LYS A 33 -0.41 8.47 -18.27
CA LYS A 33 -0.59 7.08 -18.67
C LYS A 33 -0.44 6.08 -17.51
N PHE A 34 0.42 6.37 -16.53
CA PHE A 34 0.76 5.42 -15.47
C PHE A 34 0.44 5.88 -14.05
N HIS A 35 0.11 7.16 -13.86
CA HIS A 35 -0.30 7.76 -12.58
C HIS A 35 -1.82 7.72 -12.38
N VAL A 36 -2.61 7.50 -13.45
CA VAL A 36 -4.03 7.14 -13.31
C VAL A 36 -4.10 5.67 -12.85
N THR A 37 -4.15 5.50 -11.53
CA THR A 37 -4.78 4.37 -10.82
C THR A 37 -4.70 3.01 -11.53
N THR A 38 -3.49 2.49 -11.71
CA THR A 38 -3.37 1.08 -11.34
C THR A 38 -3.36 1.07 -9.82
N PRO A 39 -4.31 0.42 -9.12
CA PRO A 39 -4.11 0.14 -7.71
C PRO A 39 -2.83 -0.68 -7.66
N ARG A 40 -1.74 -0.03 -7.27
CA ARG A 40 -0.37 -0.55 -7.23
C ARG A 40 -0.33 -1.68 -6.22
N SER A 41 -0.92 -2.83 -6.55
CA SER A 41 -1.29 -3.86 -5.60
C SER A 41 -1.95 -3.26 -4.34
N ALA A 42 -3.28 -3.32 -4.26
CA ALA A 42 -4.02 -3.11 -3.00
C ALA A 42 -3.49 -3.93 -1.80
N LYS A 43 -2.45 -4.75 -1.97
CA LYS A 43 -1.78 -5.56 -0.97
C LYS A 43 -0.67 -4.85 -0.19
N ARG A 44 -0.11 -3.71 -0.63
CA ARG A 44 1.08 -3.12 0.05
C ARG A 44 0.84 -1.83 0.84
N GLN A 45 -0.26 -1.11 0.63
CA GLN A 45 -0.49 0.20 1.26
C GLN A 45 -1.72 0.31 2.18
N LYS A 46 -2.45 -0.78 2.47
CA LYS A 46 -3.39 -0.78 3.61
C LYS A 46 -2.64 -1.15 4.90
N LEU A 47 -1.56 -0.41 5.19
CA LEU A 47 -0.82 -0.54 6.45
C LEU A 47 -0.99 0.71 7.32
N GLN A 48 -2.18 1.30 7.25
CA GLN A 48 -2.76 2.21 8.23
C GLN A 48 -4.26 2.11 8.00
N SER A 49 -4.88 1.09 8.60
CA SER A 49 -6.30 1.18 8.91
C SER A 49 -6.42 2.25 9.98
N ASP A 50 -6.51 3.50 9.57
CA ASP A 50 -7.14 4.54 10.38
C ASP A 50 -8.63 4.23 10.40
N CYS A 51 -8.98 3.10 11.03
CA CYS A 51 -10.34 2.86 11.43
C CYS A 51 -10.61 3.90 12.53
N PRO A 52 -11.50 4.89 12.29
CA PRO A 52 -11.74 5.97 13.25
C PRO A 52 -12.23 5.43 14.60
N LEU A 53 -12.78 4.21 14.61
CA LEU A 53 -13.26 3.50 15.78
C LEU A 53 -12.23 2.53 16.38
N ARG A 54 -10.98 2.51 15.92
CA ARG A 54 -9.95 1.55 16.40
C ARG A 54 -9.83 1.53 17.93
N LEU A 55 -9.91 2.71 18.57
CA LEU A 55 -9.73 2.89 20.01
C LEU A 55 -11.03 2.98 20.81
N THR A 56 -12.10 3.42 20.15
CA THR A 56 -13.39 3.72 20.80
C THR A 56 -14.43 2.64 20.55
N GLY A 57 -14.29 1.86 19.47
CA GLY A 57 -15.17 0.77 19.09
C GLY A 57 -14.95 -0.51 19.90
N ARG A 58 -15.96 -1.38 19.90
CA ARG A 58 -15.91 -2.71 20.52
C ARG A 58 -15.52 -3.74 19.48
N HIS A 59 -14.22 -4.05 19.41
CA HIS A 59 -13.68 -4.99 18.44
C HIS A 59 -13.65 -6.41 19.01
N PHE A 60 -14.01 -7.41 18.19
CA PHE A 60 -13.93 -8.82 18.54
C PHE A 60 -12.98 -9.58 17.58
N PRO A 61 -12.20 -10.57 18.07
CA PRO A 61 -11.38 -11.38 17.20
C PRO A 61 -12.23 -12.34 16.35
N ASP A 62 -12.09 -12.26 15.04
CA ASP A 62 -12.71 -13.16 14.08
C ASP A 62 -11.68 -14.01 13.35
N LEU A 63 -12.10 -15.15 12.79
CA LEU A 63 -11.23 -15.99 11.97
C LEU A 63 -11.04 -15.38 10.58
N VAL A 64 -9.83 -15.53 10.02
CA VAL A 64 -9.53 -15.08 8.65
C VAL A 64 -10.41 -15.85 7.65
N PRO A 65 -11.21 -15.17 6.80
CA PRO A 65 -12.12 -15.80 5.86
C PRO A 65 -11.34 -16.35 4.66
N SER A 66 -10.83 -17.58 4.77
CA SER A 66 -10.35 -18.39 3.64
C SER A 66 -10.21 -19.86 4.09
N LYS A 67 -9.86 -20.75 3.16
CA LYS A 67 -9.78 -22.20 3.35
C LYS A 67 -8.90 -22.59 4.56
N LYS A 68 -9.01 -23.86 4.97
CA LYS A 68 -8.25 -24.49 6.07
C LYS A 68 -6.82 -23.95 6.11
N ASN A 69 -6.47 -23.25 7.21
CA ASN A 69 -5.14 -22.67 7.51
C ASN A 69 -4.80 -21.29 6.93
N ALA A 70 -5.80 -20.49 6.55
CA ALA A 70 -5.57 -19.08 6.26
C ALA A 70 -4.94 -18.33 7.45
N SER A 71 -3.80 -17.66 7.20
CA SER A 71 -3.11 -16.81 8.16
C SER A 71 -2.88 -15.41 7.59
N ARG A 72 -2.88 -14.40 8.47
CA ARG A 72 -2.48 -13.03 8.16
C ARG A 72 -1.28 -12.65 9.01
N LYS A 73 -0.49 -11.69 8.53
CA LYS A 73 0.62 -11.11 9.31
C LYS A 73 0.05 -10.27 10.45
N CYS A 74 0.58 -10.46 11.66
CA CYS A 74 0.25 -9.60 12.80
C CYS A 74 0.90 -8.22 12.65
N ILE A 75 0.11 -7.15 12.66
CA ILE A 75 0.63 -5.77 12.53
C ILE A 75 1.50 -5.40 13.73
N VAL A 76 1.03 -5.68 14.96
CA VAL A 76 1.78 -5.39 16.20
C VAL A 76 3.15 -6.09 16.18
N GLY A 77 3.20 -7.37 15.79
CA GLY A 77 4.46 -8.10 15.67
C GLY A 77 5.38 -7.49 14.61
N SER A 78 4.81 -7.12 13.46
CA SER A 78 5.55 -6.48 12.37
C SER A 78 6.20 -5.17 12.80
N LYS A 79 5.50 -4.33 13.58
CA LYS A 79 6.05 -3.08 14.11
C LYS A 79 7.18 -3.33 15.12
N ALA A 80 7.06 -4.37 15.92
CA ALA A 80 8.12 -4.87 16.79
C ALA A 80 9.26 -5.62 16.06
N LYS A 81 9.29 -5.63 14.72
CA LYS A 81 10.25 -6.40 13.88
C LYS A 81 10.24 -7.92 14.13
N VAL A 82 9.17 -8.45 14.72
CA VAL A 82 8.99 -9.89 14.94
C VAL A 82 8.01 -10.45 13.90
N ARG A 83 8.43 -11.48 13.15
CA ARG A 83 7.52 -12.18 12.26
C ARG A 83 6.53 -13.02 13.08
N ARG A 84 5.25 -12.64 13.07
CA ARG A 84 4.14 -13.42 13.63
C ARG A 84 3.01 -13.52 12.62
N GLU A 85 2.49 -14.72 12.45
CA GLU A 85 1.29 -15.00 11.69
C GLU A 85 0.15 -15.36 12.64
N THR A 86 -1.08 -15.02 12.27
CA THR A 86 -2.27 -15.22 13.09
C THR A 86 -3.42 -15.71 12.22
N ARG A 87 -4.25 -16.59 12.77
CA ARG A 87 -5.52 -17.02 12.16
C ARG A 87 -6.67 -16.08 12.48
N TYR A 88 -6.41 -15.08 13.31
CA TYR A 88 -7.39 -14.13 13.79
C TYR A 88 -7.18 -12.75 13.18
N GLN A 89 -8.27 -12.06 12.92
CA GLN A 89 -8.33 -10.70 12.41
C GLN A 89 -9.39 -9.89 13.13
N CYS A 90 -9.26 -8.57 13.10
CA CYS A 90 -10.38 -7.68 13.38
C CYS A 90 -11.06 -7.35 12.06
N ASN A 91 -12.35 -7.66 11.92
CA ASN A 91 -13.13 -7.39 10.71
C ASN A 91 -13.39 -5.89 10.50
N GLU A 92 -13.67 -5.15 11.58
CA GLU A 92 -13.92 -3.70 11.54
C GLU A 92 -12.68 -2.89 11.13
N CYS A 93 -11.50 -3.31 11.58
CA CYS A 93 -10.23 -2.67 11.22
C CYS A 93 -9.57 -3.31 9.98
N ASP A 94 -10.02 -4.48 9.53
CA ASP A 94 -9.41 -5.27 8.46
C ASP A 94 -7.90 -5.54 8.67
N VAL A 95 -7.54 -5.96 9.88
CA VAL A 95 -6.14 -6.21 10.27
C VAL A 95 -5.96 -7.57 10.91
N GLY A 96 -4.82 -8.22 10.62
CA GLY A 96 -4.40 -9.44 11.31
C GLY A 96 -3.79 -9.12 12.69
N LEU A 97 -4.32 -9.72 13.74
CA LEU A 97 -3.85 -9.56 15.13
C LEU A 97 -3.79 -10.91 15.85
N CYS A 98 -2.75 -11.14 16.66
CA CYS A 98 -2.74 -12.28 17.58
C CYS A 98 -3.80 -12.05 18.68
N VAL A 99 -4.55 -13.09 19.07
CA VAL A 99 -5.61 -13.02 20.09
C VAL A 99 -5.11 -12.32 21.36
N GLN A 100 -3.93 -12.70 21.84
CA GLN A 100 -3.24 -12.04 22.95
C GLN A 100 -1.73 -11.94 22.63
N PRO A 101 -1.02 -10.90 23.09
CA PRO A 101 -1.52 -9.64 23.67
C PRO A 101 -1.85 -8.59 22.59
N CYS A 102 -1.70 -8.93 21.31
CA CYS A 102 -1.68 -7.96 20.21
C CYS A 102 -3.04 -7.31 19.96
N PHE A 103 -4.13 -8.07 20.07
CA PHE A 103 -5.49 -7.56 19.88
C PHE A 103 -5.81 -6.42 20.84
N ARG A 104 -5.59 -6.63 22.14
CA ARG A 104 -5.76 -5.60 23.18
C ARG A 104 -4.90 -4.39 22.87
N LYS A 105 -3.58 -4.58 22.70
CA LYS A 105 -2.63 -3.48 22.46
C LYS A 105 -3.04 -2.60 21.27
N TYR A 106 -3.48 -3.22 20.17
CA TYR A 106 -3.87 -2.50 18.96
C TYR A 106 -5.14 -1.66 19.13
N HIS A 107 -6.07 -2.08 20.00
CA HIS A 107 -7.33 -1.38 20.25
C HIS A 107 -7.33 -0.49 21.50
N THR A 108 -6.24 -0.46 22.27
CA THR A 108 -6.13 0.38 23.48
C THR A 108 -5.01 1.42 23.46
N ALA A 109 -3.98 1.25 22.63
CA ALA A 109 -2.83 2.15 22.60
C ALA A 109 -2.79 2.97 21.31
N ASP A 110 -2.64 4.29 21.44
CA ASP A 110 -2.63 5.19 20.29
C ASP A 110 -1.36 5.06 19.44
N ASN A 111 -0.23 4.86 20.10
CA ASN A 111 1.09 4.76 19.48
C ASN A 111 1.59 3.31 19.50
N LEU A 112 1.64 2.68 18.33
CA LEU A 112 2.15 1.33 18.16
C LEU A 112 3.12 1.25 17.00
#